data_AF-A0AAJ4AP71-F1
#
_entry.id   AF-A0AAJ4AP71-F1
#
_cell.length_a   1.000
_cell.length_b   1.000
_cell.length_c   1.000
_cell.angle_alpha   90.00
_cell.angle_beta   90.00
_cell.angle_gamma   90.00
#
_symmetry.space_group_name_H-M   'P 1'
#
loop_
_entity.id
_entity.type
_entity.pdbx_description
1 polymer ?
#
loop_
_entity_poly.entity_id
_entity_poly.type
_entity_poly.pdbx_seq_one_letter_code
_entity_poly.pdbx_strand_id
1 'polypeptide(L)'
;MMNLIQRQYKIVKLSAKLEQFISQDLKITQVFKQISLTKVSNYIATCAVEQADDYDDQTQCLIALAYCAEQLPIERNHTQNIALFIIKAATEKYPLLQPMLDKRPKDKNSLSMLS
;
A
#
# COMPACT_ATOMS: atom_id res chain seq x y z
N MET A 1 -6.46 -1.49 22.42
CA MET A 1 -5.10 -1.83 21.96
C MET A 1 -5.16 -3.20 21.30
N MET A 2 -4.77 -3.31 20.03
CA MET A 2 -4.85 -4.55 19.27
C MET A 2 -3.69 -5.47 19.61
N ASN A 3 -3.96 -6.73 19.94
CA ASN A 3 -2.90 -7.70 20.23
C ASN A 3 -2.27 -8.25 18.94
N LEU A 4 -1.15 -8.98 19.07
CA LEU A 4 -0.41 -9.50 17.92
C LEU A 4 -1.27 -10.39 17.00
N ILE A 5 -2.10 -11.27 17.57
CA ILE A 5 -2.93 -12.21 16.80
C ILE A 5 -4.00 -11.44 16.02
N GLN A 6 -4.67 -10.49 16.67
CA GLN A 6 -5.66 -9.63 16.03
C GLN A 6 -5.04 -8.81 14.88
N ARG A 7 -3.84 -8.28 15.11
CA ARG A 7 -3.08 -7.54 14.09
C ARG A 7 -2.77 -8.42 12.89
N GLN A 8 -2.25 -9.63 13.12
CA GLN A 8 -1.93 -10.55 12.03
C GLN A 8 -3.18 -11.01 11.28
N TYR A 9 -4.26 -11.31 12.00
CA TYR A 9 -5.53 -11.69 11.39
C TYR A 9 -6.06 -10.59 10.45
N LYS A 10 -5.98 -9.32 10.88
CA LYS A 10 -6.40 -8.18 10.08
C LYS A 10 -5.53 -7.99 8.83
N ILE A 11 -4.20 -8.12 8.97
CA ILE A 11 -3.26 -8.07 7.84
C ILE A 11 -3.60 -9.17 6.83
N VAL A 12 -3.79 -10.41 7.27
CA VAL A 12 -4.08 -11.54 6.38
C VAL A 12 -5.42 -11.33 5.66
N LYS A 13 -6.46 -10.89 6.38
CA LYS A 13 -7.77 -10.62 5.79
C LYS A 13 -7.70 -9.52 4.72
N LEU A 14 -7.04 -8.40 5.01
CA LEU A 14 -6.89 -7.30 4.06
C LEU A 14 -5.96 -7.68 2.90
N SER A 15 -4.91 -8.45 3.16
CA SER A 15 -4.02 -8.98 2.11
C SER A 15 -4.81 -9.82 1.11
N ALA A 16 -5.67 -10.73 1.55
CA ALA A 16 -6.47 -11.55 0.65
C ALA A 16 -7.37 -10.71 -0.28
N LYS A 17 -7.98 -9.64 0.25
CA LYS A 17 -8.76 -8.68 -0.55
C LYS A 17 -7.89 -7.95 -1.57
N LEU A 18 -6.70 -7.51 -1.15
CA LEU A 18 -5.73 -6.85 -2.03
C LEU A 18 -5.28 -7.77 -3.16
N GLU A 19 -5.05 -9.06 -2.90
CA GLU A 19 -4.67 -10.01 -3.96
C GLU A 19 -5.76 -10.12 -5.03
N GLN A 20 -7.03 -10.19 -4.62
CA GLN A 20 -8.17 -10.20 -5.54
C GLN A 20 -8.28 -8.88 -6.30
N PHE A 21 -8.24 -7.74 -5.59
CA PHE A 21 -8.32 -6.41 -6.20
C PHE A 21 -7.21 -6.18 -7.24
N ILE A 22 -5.97 -6.53 -6.91
CA ILE A 22 -4.82 -6.34 -7.80
C ILE A 22 -4.94 -7.23 -9.05
N SER A 23 -5.33 -8.49 -8.87
CA SER A 23 -5.37 -9.46 -9.97
C SER A 23 -6.61 -9.33 -10.86
N GLN A 24 -7.77 -8.98 -10.29
CA GLN A 24 -9.05 -8.98 -10.99
C GLN A 24 -9.47 -7.57 -11.41
N ASP A 25 -9.42 -6.59 -10.50
CA ASP A 25 -9.86 -5.23 -10.77
C ASP A 25 -8.77 -4.42 -11.48
N LEU A 26 -7.54 -4.43 -10.96
CA LEU A 26 -6.42 -3.74 -11.61
C LEU A 26 -5.83 -4.55 -12.78
N LYS A 27 -6.10 -5.86 -12.86
CA LYS A 27 -5.59 -6.78 -13.89
C LYS A 27 -4.05 -6.84 -13.96
N ILE A 28 -3.39 -6.66 -12.81
CA ILE A 28 -1.94 -6.72 -12.72
C ILE A 28 -1.54 -8.15 -12.37
N THR A 29 -0.80 -8.81 -13.26
CA THR A 29 -0.35 -10.20 -13.06
C THR A 29 1.12 -10.43 -13.41
N GLN A 30 1.69 -9.63 -14.31
CA GLN A 30 2.97 -9.93 -14.95
C GLN A 30 4.21 -9.58 -14.11
N VAL A 31 4.06 -8.73 -13.09
CA VAL A 31 5.17 -8.19 -12.29
C VAL A 31 5.60 -9.10 -11.13
N PHE A 32 4.89 -10.22 -10.90
CA PHE A 32 5.07 -11.07 -9.72
C PHE A 32 6.00 -12.28 -9.91
N LYS A 33 6.94 -12.22 -10.86
CA LYS A 33 7.84 -13.36 -11.17
C LYS A 33 8.83 -13.67 -10.04
N GLN A 34 9.42 -12.63 -9.46
CA GLN A 34 10.45 -12.77 -8.40
C GLN A 34 9.89 -12.47 -7.00
N ILE A 35 8.78 -11.75 -6.94
CA ILE A 35 8.11 -11.35 -5.70
C ILE A 35 6.66 -11.72 -5.85
N SER A 36 6.17 -12.57 -4.95
CA SER A 36 4.78 -13.02 -5.00
C SER A 36 3.81 -11.86 -4.73
N LEU A 37 2.64 -11.95 -5.35
CA LEU A 37 1.52 -11.05 -5.10
C LEU A 37 1.16 -11.00 -3.60
N THR A 38 1.18 -12.14 -2.93
CA THR A 38 0.97 -12.24 -1.47
C THR A 38 1.98 -11.43 -0.66
N LYS A 39 3.26 -11.45 -1.03
CA LYS A 39 4.29 -10.68 -0.32
C LYS A 39 4.04 -9.18 -0.43
N VAL A 40 3.63 -8.71 -1.61
CA VAL A 40 3.33 -7.29 -1.84
C VAL A 40 2.02 -6.89 -1.14
N SER A 41 1.00 -7.74 -1.21
CA SER A 41 -0.31 -7.50 -0.58
C SER A 41 -0.21 -7.44 0.94
N ASN A 42 0.60 -8.33 1.55
CA ASN A 42 0.89 -8.26 2.99
C ASN A 42 1.63 -6.97 3.37
N TYR A 43 2.56 -6.51 2.54
CA TYR A 43 3.25 -5.24 2.77
C TYR A 43 2.28 -4.06 2.75
N ILE A 44 1.42 -3.97 1.73
CA ILE A 44 0.40 -2.92 1.61
C ILE A 44 -0.58 -2.98 2.79
N ALA A 45 -1.07 -4.18 3.14
CA ALA A 45 -1.98 -4.38 4.27
C ALA A 45 -1.37 -3.93 5.61
N THR A 46 -0.05 -4.13 5.80
CA THR A 46 0.66 -3.70 7.00
C THR A 46 0.62 -2.18 7.17
N CYS A 47 0.64 -1.41 6.09
CA CYS A 47 0.56 0.06 6.13
C CYS A 47 -0.81 0.57 6.63
N ALA A 48 -1.85 -0.24 6.56
CA ALA A 48 -3.24 0.14 6.85
C ALA A 48 -3.85 -0.60 8.04
N VAL A 49 -3.02 -1.29 8.83
CA VAL A 49 -3.48 -2.19 9.90
C VAL A 49 -4.29 -1.49 11.01
N GLU A 50 -4.11 -0.19 11.18
CA GLU A 50 -4.85 0.61 12.18
C GLU A 50 -6.19 1.17 11.63
N GLN A 51 -6.48 1.01 10.33
CA GLN A 51 -7.68 1.57 9.70
C GLN A 51 -8.93 0.76 10.00
N ALA A 52 -10.10 1.39 10.07
CA ALA A 52 -11.36 0.70 10.33
C ALA A 52 -11.71 -0.29 9.19
N ASP A 53 -12.31 -1.43 9.55
CA ASP A 53 -12.72 -2.48 8.60
C ASP A 53 -14.20 -2.34 8.18
N ASP A 54 -14.81 -1.17 8.42
CA ASP A 54 -16.25 -0.92 8.30
C ASP A 54 -16.70 -0.54 6.88
N TYR A 55 -15.75 -0.51 5.95
CA TYR A 55 -16.00 -0.19 4.53
C TYR A 55 -16.16 -1.46 3.69
N ASP A 56 -16.68 -1.35 2.48
CA ASP A 56 -16.66 -2.45 1.51
C ASP A 56 -15.22 -2.84 1.11
N ASP A 57 -15.06 -4.03 0.53
CA ASP A 57 -13.75 -4.61 0.22
C ASP A 57 -12.90 -3.74 -0.72
N GLN A 58 -13.53 -3.09 -1.70
CA GLN A 58 -12.84 -2.23 -2.66
C GLN A 58 -12.36 -0.96 -1.95
N THR A 59 -13.22 -0.32 -1.17
CA THR A 59 -12.86 0.87 -0.39
C THR A 59 -11.73 0.56 0.59
N GLN A 60 -11.74 -0.60 1.25
CA GLN A 60 -10.64 -1.03 2.12
C GLN A 60 -9.32 -1.16 1.35
N CYS A 61 -9.33 -1.72 0.14
CA CYS A 61 -8.14 -1.83 -0.69
C CYS A 61 -7.60 -0.43 -1.09
N LEU A 62 -8.49 0.49 -1.48
CA LEU A 62 -8.10 1.85 -1.85
C LEU A 62 -7.51 2.62 -0.66
N ILE A 63 -8.12 2.50 0.52
CA ILE A 63 -7.57 3.04 1.78
C ILE A 63 -6.17 2.45 2.01
N ALA A 64 -6.00 1.14 1.85
CA ALA A 64 -4.71 0.50 2.07
C ALA A 64 -3.62 1.01 1.11
N LEU A 65 -3.96 1.20 -0.16
CA LEU A 65 -3.07 1.80 -1.15
C LEU A 65 -2.71 3.25 -0.81
N ALA A 66 -3.68 4.06 -0.37
CA ALA A 66 -3.43 5.44 0.06
C ALA A 66 -2.47 5.52 1.25
N TYR A 67 -2.71 4.73 2.30
CA TYR A 67 -1.84 4.67 3.47
C TYR A 67 -0.45 4.13 3.15
N CYS A 68 -0.37 3.15 2.24
CA CYS A 68 0.91 2.64 1.77
C CYS A 68 1.68 3.73 0.99
N ALA A 69 1.01 4.51 0.14
CA ALA A 69 1.61 5.60 -0.61
C ALA A 69 2.32 6.63 0.28
N GLU A 70 1.65 7.05 1.37
CA GLU A 70 2.20 8.04 2.32
C GLU A 70 3.40 7.51 3.13
N GLN A 71 3.51 6.18 3.30
CA GLN A 71 4.52 5.53 4.12
C GLN A 71 5.69 4.96 3.33
N LEU A 72 5.69 5.08 1.99
CA LEU A 72 6.77 4.56 1.17
C LEU A 72 8.09 5.31 1.45
N PRO A 73 9.18 4.61 1.79
CA PRO A 73 10.48 5.25 2.00
C PRO A 73 11.06 5.79 0.69
N ILE A 74 12.04 6.69 0.81
CA ILE A 74 12.81 7.20 -0.34
C ILE A 74 13.62 6.06 -0.96
N GLU A 75 14.38 5.34 -0.13
CA GLU A 75 15.09 4.12 -0.53
C GLU A 75 14.15 2.92 -0.45
N ARG A 76 13.85 2.31 -1.61
CA ARG A 76 12.86 1.23 -1.72
C ARG A 76 13.49 -0.07 -2.15
N ASN A 77 13.15 -1.13 -1.43
CA ASN A 77 13.40 -2.50 -1.87
C ASN A 77 12.45 -2.90 -3.01
N HIS A 78 12.69 -4.07 -3.59
CA HIS A 78 11.89 -4.58 -4.71
C HIS A 78 10.39 -4.73 -4.38
N THR A 79 10.01 -5.14 -3.16
CA THR A 79 8.60 -5.27 -2.76
C THR A 79 7.91 -3.90 -2.72
N GLN A 80 8.60 -2.91 -2.16
CA GLN A 80 8.11 -1.53 -2.07
C GLN A 80 8.00 -0.87 -3.45
N ASN A 81 8.92 -1.18 -4.38
CA ASN A 81 8.82 -0.69 -5.76
C ASN A 81 7.63 -1.31 -6.50
N ILE A 82 7.32 -2.59 -6.29
CA ILE A 82 6.12 -3.21 -6.86
C ILE A 82 4.85 -2.61 -6.22
N ALA A 83 4.85 -2.36 -4.91
CA ALA A 83 3.74 -1.68 -4.25
C ALA A 83 3.50 -0.28 -4.85
N LEU A 84 4.55 0.52 -5.04
CA LEU A 84 4.46 1.82 -5.70
C LEU A 84 3.91 1.70 -7.13
N PHE A 85 4.35 0.71 -7.89
CA PHE A 85 3.81 0.44 -9.23
C PHE A 85 2.30 0.15 -9.19
N ILE A 86 1.84 -0.69 -8.26
CA ILE A 86 0.41 -1.01 -8.09
C ILE A 86 -0.38 0.26 -7.73
N ILE A 87 0.12 1.08 -6.81
CA ILE A 87 -0.54 2.34 -6.41
C ILE A 87 -0.67 3.26 -7.62
N LYS A 88 0.40 3.43 -8.42
CA LYS A 88 0.36 4.23 -9.65
C LYS A 88 -0.63 3.69 -10.67
N ALA A 89 -0.66 2.38 -10.89
CA ALA A 89 -1.63 1.77 -11.80
C ALA A 89 -3.07 1.94 -11.28
N ALA A 90 -3.27 1.91 -9.97
CA ALA A 90 -4.58 2.18 -9.37
C ALA A 90 -5.02 3.63 -9.57
N THR A 91 -4.12 4.62 -9.61
CA THR A 91 -4.51 6.03 -9.79
C THR A 91 -5.08 6.33 -11.17
N GLU A 92 -4.75 5.53 -12.18
CA GLU A 92 -5.37 5.60 -13.52
C GLU A 92 -6.88 5.33 -13.47
N LYS A 93 -7.31 4.41 -12.60
CA LYS A 93 -8.73 4.06 -12.40
C LYS A 93 -9.39 4.86 -11.26
N TYR A 94 -8.60 5.25 -10.27
CA TYR A 94 -9.05 5.92 -9.06
C TYR A 94 -8.23 7.20 -8.83
N PRO A 95 -8.53 8.30 -9.55
CA PRO A 95 -7.73 9.53 -9.50
C PRO A 95 -7.62 10.17 -8.12
N LEU A 96 -8.55 9.88 -7.20
CA LEU A 96 -8.53 10.34 -5.81
C LEU A 96 -7.30 9.85 -5.02
N LEU A 97 -6.60 8.83 -5.50
CA LEU A 97 -5.34 8.37 -4.92
C LEU A 97 -4.14 9.27 -5.28
N GLN A 98 -4.22 10.04 -6.37
CA GLN A 98 -3.11 10.85 -6.88
C GLN A 98 -2.51 11.81 -5.83
N PRO A 99 -3.32 12.56 -5.05
CA PRO A 99 -2.76 13.45 -4.02
C PRO A 99 -1.92 12.73 -2.96
N MET A 100 -2.18 11.44 -2.70
CA MET A 100 -1.43 10.65 -1.71
C MET A 100 -0.05 10.23 -2.23
N LEU A 101 0.10 10.08 -3.55
CA LEU A 101 1.41 9.90 -4.19
C LEU A 101 2.23 11.18 -4.21
N ASP A 102 1.56 12.33 -4.37
CA ASP A 102 2.22 13.63 -4.48
C ASP A 102 2.69 14.16 -3.11
N LYS A 103 2.11 13.66 -2.01
CA LYS A 103 2.63 13.80 -0.65
C LYS A 103 3.96 13.04 -0.52
N ARG A 104 5.03 13.58 -1.11
CA ARG A 104 6.40 13.10 -0.86
C ARG A 104 6.68 13.13 0.65
N PRO A 105 7.44 12.16 1.20
CA PRO A 105 8.05 12.33 2.51
C PRO A 105 8.84 13.65 2.47
N LYS A 106 8.47 14.63 3.28
CA LYS A 106 9.30 15.83 3.44
C LYS A 106 10.66 15.34 3.93
N ASP A 107 11.71 15.57 3.15
CA ASP A 107 13.08 15.33 3.60
C ASP A 107 13.25 16.00 4.96
N LYS A 108 13.50 15.21 6.00
CA LYS A 108 13.85 15.75 7.33
C LYS A 108 15.20 16.47 7.33
N ASN A 109 15.91 16.53 6.19
CA ASN A 109 17.26 17.07 6.08
C ASN A 109 17.37 18.44 5.38
N SER A 110 16.27 19.11 5.03
CA SER A 110 16.35 20.44 4.41
C SER A 110 16.54 21.61 5.42
N LEU A 111 17.03 21.35 6.64
CA LEU A 111 17.23 22.37 7.69
C LEU A 111 18.58 22.33 8.42
N SER A 112 19.61 21.65 7.91
CA SER A 112 20.95 21.63 8.55
C SER A 112 22.09 22.22 7.72
N MET A 113 21.81 23.07 6.72
CA MET A 113 22.86 23.75 5.94
C MET A 113 22.75 25.29 5.97
N LEU A 114 22.19 25.86 7.04
CA LEU A 114 22.22 27.31 7.29
C LEU A 114 22.65 27.67 8.73
N SER A 115 23.44 26.81 9.37
CA SER A 115 24.07 27.09 10.67
C SER A 115 25.58 27.00 10.54
#